data_AF-A0AA39REB1-F1
#
_entry.id   AF-A0AA39REB1-F1
#
_cell.length_a   1.000
_cell.length_b   1.000
_cell.length_c   1.000
_cell.angle_alpha   90.00
_cell.angle_beta   90.00
_cell.angle_gamma   90.00
#
_symmetry.space_group_name_H-M   'P 1'
#
loop_
_entity.id
_entity.type
_entity.pdbx_description
1 polymer ?
#
loop_
_entity_poly.entity_id
_entity_poly.type
_entity_poly.pdbx_seq_one_letter_code
_entity_poly.pdbx_strand_id
1 'polypeptide(L)'
;MGFFEVRPKDPAYSEVRAILLDPSCSGSGTAANRLDHLLPSHTAGHGADFNGSERLSKLAAFQKKALEHALSFPAVERVVYSTCSIDQIENEDVVQSLLPLAISYGFQLATPFPKWLRRGLPVFDGSEHLLRTDVVEDKEGFFIALLSEKTWSMVAKSLLQRDILKQI
;
A
#
# COMPACT_ATOMS: atom_id res chain seq x y z
N MET A 1 20.62 2.98 8.38
CA MET A 1 20.46 1.87 7.41
C MET A 1 19.09 2.03 6.77
N GLY A 2 19.06 2.27 5.47
CA GLY A 2 17.82 2.46 4.70
C GLY A 2 17.23 1.13 4.25
N PHE A 3 15.92 1.09 3.97
CA PHE A 3 15.24 -0.13 3.52
C PHE A 3 15.90 -0.73 2.26
N PHE A 4 16.28 0.10 1.29
CA PHE A 4 16.95 -0.37 0.06
C PHE A 4 18.38 -0.90 0.27
N GLU A 5 18.99 -0.69 1.44
CA GLU A 5 20.30 -1.25 1.77
C GLU A 5 20.17 -2.68 2.32
N VAL A 6 18.96 -3.06 2.75
CA VAL A 6 18.65 -4.44 3.14
C VAL A 6 18.74 -5.31 1.90
N ARG A 7 19.55 -6.38 1.95
CA ARG A 7 19.61 -7.34 0.85
C ARG A 7 18.54 -8.42 1.09
N PRO A 8 17.55 -8.57 0.21
CA PRO A 8 16.42 -9.51 0.42
C PRO A 8 16.86 -10.96 0.57
N LYS A 9 18.01 -11.33 -0.03
CA LYS A 9 18.59 -12.68 0.02
C LYS A 9 19.64 -12.86 1.12
N ASP A 10 19.84 -11.86 1.97
CA ASP A 10 20.73 -12.02 3.12
C ASP A 10 20.14 -13.08 4.06
N PRO A 11 20.93 -14.08 4.53
CA PRO A 11 20.44 -15.11 5.44
C PRO A 11 19.72 -14.56 6.68
N ALA A 12 20.12 -13.36 7.15
CA ALA A 12 19.46 -12.69 8.27
C ALA A 12 17.97 -12.38 8.05
N TYR A 13 17.50 -12.32 6.80
CA TYR A 13 16.10 -12.04 6.43
C TYR A 13 15.40 -13.21 5.73
N SER A 14 16.02 -14.39 5.75
CA SER A 14 15.50 -15.59 5.08
C SER A 14 14.14 -16.08 5.60
N GLU A 15 13.76 -15.68 6.82
CA GLU A 15 12.49 -16.04 7.45
C GLU A 15 11.45 -14.89 7.45
N VAL A 16 11.71 -13.79 6.75
CA VAL A 16 10.74 -12.68 6.63
C VAL A 16 9.56 -13.12 5.78
N ARG A 17 8.43 -13.40 6.44
CA ARG A 17 7.17 -13.84 5.79
C ARG A 17 6.16 -12.73 5.55
N ALA A 18 6.31 -11.60 6.22
CA ALA A 18 5.43 -10.46 6.04
C ALA A 18 6.20 -9.14 6.12
N ILE A 19 5.80 -8.17 5.30
CA ILE A 19 6.34 -6.81 5.30
C ILE A 19 5.19 -5.82 5.42
N LEU A 20 5.31 -4.88 6.35
CA LEU A 20 4.47 -3.69 6.42
C LEU A 20 5.28 -2.53 5.86
N LEU A 21 4.82 -1.98 4.74
CA LEU A 21 5.46 -0.89 4.02
C LEU A 21 4.56 0.35 4.10
N ASP A 22 4.95 1.27 4.97
CA ASP A 22 4.33 2.59 5.14
C ASP A 22 5.37 3.66 4.76
N PRO A 23 5.60 3.88 3.45
CA PRO A 23 6.63 4.79 2.98
C PRO A 23 6.18 6.24 3.12
N SER A 24 7.14 7.17 2.99
CA SER A 24 6.84 8.59 2.90
C SER A 24 5.78 8.87 1.82
N CYS A 25 4.73 9.55 2.23
CA CYS A 25 3.59 9.99 1.41
C CYS A 25 3.53 11.53 1.36
N SER A 26 2.69 12.12 0.52
CA SER A 26 2.45 13.57 0.52
C SER A 26 1.92 14.11 1.85
N GLY A 27 1.20 13.27 2.60
CA GLY A 27 0.52 13.58 3.85
C GLY A 27 -0.87 14.20 3.67
N SER A 28 -1.39 14.23 2.43
CA SER A 28 -2.60 14.96 2.06
C SER A 28 -3.85 14.56 2.84
N GLY A 29 -3.94 13.31 3.32
CA GLY A 29 -5.04 12.82 4.15
C GLY A 29 -5.02 13.27 5.61
N THR A 30 -3.93 13.90 6.07
CA THR A 30 -3.75 14.35 7.47
C THR A 30 -3.51 15.85 7.59
N ALA A 31 -3.52 16.59 6.48
CA ALA A 31 -3.15 18.01 6.43
C ALA A 31 -4.01 18.92 7.32
N ALA A 32 -5.28 18.55 7.56
CA ALA A 32 -6.17 19.27 8.48
C ALA A 32 -5.71 19.15 9.95
N ASN A 33 -5.19 17.98 10.35
CA ASN A 33 -4.75 17.71 11.72
C ASN A 33 -3.32 18.20 11.98
N ARG A 34 -2.53 18.42 10.93
CA ARG A 34 -1.11 18.82 11.05
C ARG A 34 -0.87 20.33 11.15
N LEU A 35 -1.92 21.15 11.02
CA LEU A 35 -1.81 22.62 10.98
C LEU A 35 -0.86 23.13 9.87
N ASP A 36 -0.63 22.29 8.84
CA ASP A 36 0.33 22.52 7.76
C ASP A 36 -0.02 23.76 6.92
N HIS A 37 -1.28 24.19 6.95
CA HIS A 37 -1.78 25.41 6.33
C HIS A 37 -1.18 26.70 6.92
N LEU A 38 -0.48 26.63 8.07
CA LEU A 38 0.30 27.73 8.63
C LEU A 38 1.76 27.78 8.14
N LEU A 39 2.22 26.74 7.43
CA LEU A 39 3.59 26.71 6.92
C LEU A 39 3.66 27.46 5.57
N PRO A 40 4.68 28.32 5.35
CA PRO A 40 4.86 29.08 4.11
C PRO A 40 4.90 28.24 2.84
N SER A 41 5.21 26.95 2.98
CA SER A 41 5.23 25.95 1.91
C SER A 41 3.85 25.68 1.28
N HIS A 42 2.76 26.11 1.94
CA HIS A 42 1.37 25.89 1.53
C HIS A 42 0.64 27.17 1.11
N THR A 43 1.26 28.36 1.21
CA THR A 43 0.68 29.57 0.62
C THR A 43 0.89 29.54 -0.89
N ALA A 44 -0.14 29.09 -1.60
CA ALA A 44 -0.19 29.08 -3.05
C ALA A 44 -0.04 30.50 -3.62
N GLY A 45 1.13 30.78 -4.19
CA GLY A 45 1.37 31.91 -5.08
C GLY A 45 1.86 31.39 -6.43
N HIS A 46 0.94 31.17 -7.36
CA HIS A 46 1.10 31.14 -8.83
C HIS A 46 2.34 30.47 -9.50
N GLY A 47 3.04 29.56 -8.81
CA GLY A 47 4.14 28.74 -9.35
C GLY A 47 4.23 27.32 -8.75
N ALA A 48 3.21 26.89 -7.99
CA ALA A 48 3.23 25.68 -7.19
C ALA A 48 2.79 24.39 -7.94
N ASP A 49 2.08 24.51 -9.07
CA ASP A 49 1.44 23.35 -9.71
C ASP A 49 2.44 22.39 -10.37
N PHE A 50 3.52 22.91 -10.96
CA PHE A 50 4.58 22.06 -11.54
C PHE A 50 5.42 21.37 -10.47
N ASN A 51 5.84 22.10 -9.42
CA ASN A 51 6.70 21.56 -8.37
C ASN A 51 5.95 20.57 -7.46
N GLY A 52 4.66 20.81 -7.20
CA GLY A 52 3.78 19.88 -6.48
C GLY A 52 3.59 18.56 -7.23
N SER A 53 3.29 18.64 -8.52
CA SER A 53 3.12 17.46 -9.39
C SER A 53 4.42 16.65 -9.53
N GLU A 54 5.57 17.32 -9.68
CA GLU A 54 6.87 16.65 -9.74
C GLU A 54 7.22 15.94 -8.42
N ARG A 55 6.95 16.59 -7.28
CA ARG A 55 7.14 15.98 -5.96
C ARG A 55 6.27 14.75 -5.78
N LEU A 56 4.97 14.82 -6.10
CA LEU A 56 4.06 13.68 -6.02
C LEU A 56 4.53 12.52 -6.90
N SER A 57 4.98 12.82 -8.12
CA SER A 57 5.50 11.81 -9.05
C SER A 57 6.76 11.12 -8.50
N LYS A 58 7.68 11.87 -7.86
CA LYS A 58 8.87 11.32 -7.20
C LYS A 58 8.53 10.43 -6.01
N LEU A 59 7.53 10.82 -5.21
CA LEU A 59 7.03 10.01 -4.10
C LEU A 59 6.42 8.70 -4.61
N ALA A 60 5.54 8.76 -5.60
CA ALA A 60 4.94 7.57 -6.22
C ALA A 60 5.99 6.62 -6.81
N ALA A 61 7.00 7.15 -7.51
CA ALA A 61 8.10 6.35 -8.03
C ALA A 61 8.92 5.66 -6.91
N PHE A 62 9.18 6.37 -5.81
CA PHE A 62 9.85 5.81 -4.64
C PHE A 62 9.00 4.71 -3.97
N GLN A 63 7.71 4.95 -3.80
CA GLN A 63 6.74 4.01 -3.22
C GLN A 63 6.68 2.71 -4.03
N LYS A 64 6.58 2.83 -5.36
CA LYS A 64 6.64 1.69 -6.27
C LYS A 64 7.94 0.91 -6.10
N LYS A 65 9.08 1.58 -6.12
CA LYS A 65 10.39 0.93 -5.94
C LYS A 65 10.49 0.19 -4.61
N ALA A 66 9.92 0.76 -3.55
CA ALA A 66 9.89 0.13 -2.23
C ALA A 66 9.01 -1.13 -2.24
N LEU A 67 7.88 -1.13 -2.96
CA LEU A 67 7.07 -2.34 -3.14
C LEU A 67 7.78 -3.42 -3.95
N GLU A 68 8.43 -3.06 -5.05
CA GLU A 68 9.25 -4.00 -5.84
C GLU A 68 10.34 -4.65 -4.97
N HIS A 69 10.99 -3.85 -4.12
CA HIS A 69 11.97 -4.35 -3.16
C HIS A 69 11.35 -5.28 -2.11
N ALA A 70 10.21 -4.91 -1.53
CA ALA A 70 9.49 -5.74 -0.55
C ALA A 70 9.10 -7.11 -1.13
N LEU A 71 8.64 -7.16 -2.38
CA LEU A 71 8.26 -8.40 -3.07
C LEU A 71 9.46 -9.29 -3.45
N SER A 72 10.68 -8.77 -3.37
CA SER A 72 11.90 -9.53 -3.72
C SER A 72 12.47 -10.39 -2.58
N PHE A 73 11.87 -10.34 -1.38
CA PHE A 73 12.22 -11.21 -0.26
C PHE A 73 11.73 -12.63 -0.53
N PRO A 74 12.61 -13.65 -0.47
CA PRO A 74 12.32 -14.99 -1.00
C PRO A 74 11.23 -15.76 -0.23
N ALA A 75 11.04 -15.44 1.06
CA ALA A 75 10.05 -16.10 1.91
C ALA A 75 8.83 -15.21 2.21
N VAL A 76 8.72 -14.03 1.58
CA VAL A 76 7.62 -13.11 1.86
C VAL A 76 6.32 -13.67 1.28
N GLU A 77 5.27 -13.67 2.07
CA GLU A 77 3.95 -14.18 1.70
C GLU A 77 2.89 -13.09 1.72
N ARG A 78 3.16 -11.99 2.44
CA ARG A 78 2.25 -10.86 2.57
C ARG A 78 3.01 -9.55 2.58
N VAL A 79 2.56 -8.60 1.77
CA VAL A 79 3.03 -7.22 1.80
C VAL A 79 1.83 -6.32 1.99
N VAL A 80 1.82 -5.55 3.08
CA VAL A 80 0.87 -4.46 3.30
C VAL A 80 1.53 -3.18 2.82
N TYR A 81 0.87 -2.50 1.90
CA TYR A 81 1.21 -1.15 1.48
C TYR A 81 0.21 -0.19 2.11
N SER A 82 0.67 0.88 2.73
CA SER A 82 -0.20 1.94 3.22
C SER A 82 0.32 3.32 2.90
N THR A 83 -0.59 4.29 2.81
CA THR A 83 -0.24 5.70 2.78
C THR A 83 -1.24 6.52 3.58
N CYS A 84 -0.78 7.68 4.00
CA CYS A 84 -1.56 8.80 4.55
C CYS A 84 -2.05 9.80 3.47
N SER A 85 -2.13 9.36 2.21
CA SER A 85 -2.44 10.21 1.05
C SER A 85 -3.85 9.94 0.54
N ILE A 86 -4.54 11.00 0.12
CA ILE A 86 -5.80 10.86 -0.63
C ILE A 86 -5.57 10.77 -2.14
N ASP A 87 -4.36 11.08 -2.60
CA ASP A 87 -4.03 11.21 -4.02
C ASP A 87 -3.89 9.83 -4.68
N GLN A 88 -4.60 9.62 -5.79
CA GLN A 88 -4.59 8.37 -6.56
C GLN A 88 -3.18 7.99 -7.03
N ILE A 89 -2.36 8.99 -7.39
CA ILE A 89 -1.00 8.80 -7.91
C ILE A 89 -0.08 8.07 -6.92
N GLU A 90 -0.31 8.23 -5.62
CA GLU A 90 0.44 7.55 -4.56
C GLU A 90 -0.22 6.23 -4.13
N ASN A 91 -1.42 5.93 -4.62
CA ASN A 91 -2.27 4.86 -4.14
C ASN A 91 -2.55 3.84 -5.25
N GLU A 92 -3.69 3.97 -5.93
CA GLU A 92 -4.11 3.04 -6.98
C GLU A 92 -3.11 2.96 -8.12
N ASP A 93 -2.51 4.07 -8.54
CA ASP A 93 -1.57 4.09 -9.68
C ASP A 93 -0.28 3.35 -9.34
N VAL A 94 0.21 3.48 -8.09
CA VAL A 94 1.36 2.71 -7.59
C VAL A 94 1.03 1.22 -7.62
N VAL A 95 -0.12 0.81 -7.06
CA VAL A 95 -0.54 -0.59 -7.01
C VAL A 95 -0.74 -1.16 -8.42
N GLN A 96 -1.50 -0.47 -9.27
CA GLN A 96 -1.78 -0.87 -10.65
C GLN A 96 -0.48 -1.09 -11.44
N SER A 97 0.48 -0.18 -11.30
CA SER A 97 1.75 -0.27 -12.03
C SER A 97 2.70 -1.37 -11.50
N LEU A 98 2.48 -1.85 -10.28
CA LEU A 98 3.22 -2.95 -9.65
C LEU A 98 2.60 -4.32 -9.97
N LEU A 99 1.29 -4.40 -10.17
CA LEU A 99 0.54 -5.66 -10.29
C LEU A 99 1.14 -6.68 -11.26
N PRO A 100 1.60 -6.31 -12.47
CA PRO A 100 2.22 -7.28 -13.38
C PRO A 100 3.43 -7.99 -12.78
N LEU A 101 4.27 -7.27 -12.03
CA LEU A 101 5.41 -7.85 -11.31
C LEU A 101 4.94 -8.72 -10.15
N ALA A 102 3.98 -8.24 -9.35
CA ALA A 102 3.45 -9.00 -8.22
C ALA A 102 2.87 -10.36 -8.69
N ILE A 103 2.11 -10.36 -9.80
CA ILE A 103 1.54 -11.56 -10.40
C ILE A 103 2.63 -12.53 -10.88
N SER A 104 3.73 -12.02 -11.48
CA SER A 104 4.84 -12.87 -11.92
C SER A 104 5.57 -13.55 -10.74
N TYR A 105 5.48 -12.97 -9.54
CA TYR A 105 5.96 -13.56 -8.29
C TYR A 105 4.88 -14.38 -7.55
N GLY A 106 3.70 -14.60 -8.15
CA GLY A 106 2.64 -15.41 -7.55
C GLY A 106 1.78 -14.68 -6.53
N PHE A 107 1.87 -13.35 -6.43
CA PHE A 107 1.01 -12.53 -5.58
C PHE A 107 -0.31 -12.16 -6.27
N GLN A 108 -1.28 -11.79 -5.44
CA GLN A 108 -2.55 -11.18 -5.84
C GLN A 108 -2.99 -10.16 -4.77
N LEU A 109 -3.90 -9.27 -5.14
CA LEU A 109 -4.61 -8.45 -4.15
C LEU A 109 -5.52 -9.34 -3.32
N ALA A 110 -5.51 -9.13 -2.01
CA ALA A 110 -6.49 -9.66 -1.08
C ALA A 110 -7.30 -8.51 -0.49
N THR A 111 -8.50 -8.80 0.01
CA THR A 111 -9.38 -7.80 0.64
C THR A 111 -9.07 -7.66 2.14
N PRO A 112 -8.30 -6.65 2.59
CA PRO A 112 -8.18 -6.37 4.01
C PRO A 112 -9.51 -5.83 4.53
N PHE A 113 -9.85 -6.21 5.77
CA PHE A 113 -11.08 -5.79 6.45
C PHE A 113 -12.33 -5.90 5.54
N PRO A 114 -12.82 -7.11 5.22
CA PRO A 114 -13.91 -7.31 4.25
C PRO A 114 -15.21 -6.55 4.58
N LYS A 115 -15.43 -6.23 5.87
CA LYS A 115 -16.59 -5.45 6.35
C LYS A 115 -16.45 -3.93 6.15
N TRP A 116 -15.26 -3.43 5.86
CA TRP A 116 -15.04 -2.01 5.58
C TRP A 116 -15.67 -1.66 4.23
N LEU A 117 -16.50 -0.63 4.13
CA LEU A 117 -17.28 -0.41 2.91
C LEU A 117 -16.53 0.40 1.85
N ARG A 118 -15.69 1.34 2.29
CA ARG A 118 -14.99 2.27 1.39
C ARG A 118 -13.76 1.61 0.77
N ARG A 119 -13.78 1.41 -0.54
CA ARG A 119 -12.72 0.73 -1.30
C ARG A 119 -11.88 1.71 -2.14
N GLY A 120 -10.91 1.19 -2.87
CA GLY A 120 -10.13 1.98 -3.82
C GLY A 120 -10.99 2.59 -4.92
N LEU A 121 -10.45 3.63 -5.56
CA LEU A 121 -11.09 4.23 -6.72
C LEU A 121 -11.17 3.21 -7.87
N PRO A 122 -12.28 3.13 -8.62
CA PRO A 122 -12.48 2.10 -9.64
C PRO A 122 -11.70 2.40 -10.94
N VAL A 123 -10.36 2.44 -10.84
CA VAL A 123 -9.47 2.80 -11.95
C VAL A 123 -8.78 1.60 -12.60
N PHE A 124 -8.87 0.42 -11.99
CA PHE A 124 -8.46 -0.86 -12.58
C PHE A 124 -9.20 -2.05 -11.96
N ASP A 125 -9.22 -3.19 -12.64
CA ASP A 125 -9.82 -4.45 -12.14
C ASP A 125 -9.10 -4.94 -10.87
N GLY A 126 -9.83 -5.04 -9.75
CA GLY A 126 -9.26 -5.38 -8.45
C GLY A 126 -9.15 -4.19 -7.48
N SER A 127 -9.54 -2.98 -7.90
CA SER A 127 -9.58 -1.79 -7.03
C SER A 127 -10.53 -1.99 -5.82
N GLU A 128 -11.52 -2.87 -5.93
CA GLU A 128 -12.43 -3.27 -4.86
C GLU A 128 -11.74 -4.03 -3.72
N HIS A 129 -10.54 -4.55 -3.95
CA HIS A 129 -9.70 -5.17 -2.91
C HIS A 129 -8.89 -4.15 -2.11
N LEU A 130 -8.85 -2.89 -2.54
CA LEU A 130 -8.12 -1.83 -1.85
C LEU A 130 -9.02 -1.20 -0.78
N LEU A 131 -8.41 -0.58 0.23
CA LEU A 131 -9.13 0.13 1.28
C LEU A 131 -8.77 1.61 1.23
N ARG A 132 -9.79 2.46 1.35
CA ARG A 132 -9.64 3.90 1.60
C ARG A 132 -10.40 4.30 2.85
N THR A 133 -9.90 5.32 3.53
CA THR A 133 -10.63 6.08 4.54
C THR A 133 -10.90 7.50 4.02
N ASP A 134 -11.94 8.13 4.55
CA ASP A 134 -12.36 9.49 4.20
C ASP A 134 -11.94 10.50 5.28
N VAL A 135 -11.43 11.65 4.85
CA VAL A 135 -10.91 12.68 5.76
C VAL A 135 -12.01 13.27 6.65
N VAL A 136 -13.26 13.29 6.20
CA VAL A 136 -14.40 13.84 6.93
C VAL A 136 -15.05 12.77 7.80
N GLU A 137 -15.41 11.63 7.21
CA GLU A 137 -16.15 10.57 7.93
C GLU A 137 -15.24 9.79 8.89
N ASP A 138 -14.02 9.47 8.47
CA ASP A 138 -13.06 8.66 9.24
C ASP A 138 -12.01 9.51 9.96
N LYS A 139 -12.09 10.84 9.83
CA LYS A 139 -11.21 11.87 10.43
C LYS A 139 -9.79 11.93 9.88
N GLU A 140 -9.37 10.93 9.10
CA GLU A 140 -8.07 10.85 8.46
C GLU A 140 -8.20 10.16 7.10
N GLY A 141 -7.49 10.67 6.09
CA GLY A 141 -7.35 10.03 4.78
C GLY A 141 -6.20 9.03 4.80
N PHE A 142 -6.50 7.78 4.47
CA PHE A 142 -5.58 6.66 4.53
C PHE A 142 -5.92 5.65 3.42
N PHE A 143 -4.91 4.93 2.95
CA PHE A 143 -5.02 3.92 1.91
C PHE A 143 -4.30 2.65 2.34
N ILE A 144 -4.88 1.49 2.02
CA ILE A 144 -4.24 0.18 2.26
C ILE A 144 -4.42 -0.74 1.05
N ALA A 145 -3.33 -1.37 0.61
CA ALA A 145 -3.35 -2.52 -0.29
C ALA A 145 -2.68 -3.72 0.39
N LEU A 146 -3.30 -4.90 0.30
CA LEU A 146 -2.74 -6.15 0.77
C LEU A 146 -2.40 -7.06 -0.42
N LEU A 147 -1.10 -7.28 -0.64
CA LEU A 147 -0.60 -8.29 -1.55
C LEU A 147 -0.38 -9.59 -0.77
N SER A 148 -0.89 -10.69 -1.28
CA SER A 148 -0.73 -12.01 -0.68
C SER A 148 -0.33 -13.05 -1.72
N GLU A 149 0.55 -13.97 -1.34
CA GLU A 149 0.92 -15.09 -2.18
C GLU A 149 -0.29 -16.02 -2.39
N LYS A 150 -0.51 -16.45 -3.64
CA LYS A 150 -1.62 -17.33 -4.02
C LYS A 150 -1.59 -18.66 -3.27
N THR A 151 -0.40 -19.23 -3.08
CA THR A 151 -0.21 -20.51 -2.39
C THR A 151 -0.71 -20.44 -0.95
N TRP A 152 -0.31 -19.39 -0.23
CA TRP A 152 -0.75 -19.17 1.15
C TRP A 152 -2.23 -18.86 1.27
N SER A 153 -2.79 -18.10 0.31
CA SER A 153 -4.23 -17.81 0.25
C SER A 153 -5.08 -19.09 0.13
N MET A 154 -4.63 -20.07 -0.65
CA MET A 154 -5.31 -21.37 -0.78
C MET A 154 -5.18 -22.22 0.49
N VAL A 155 -3.98 -22.26 1.10
CA VAL A 155 -3.73 -23.01 2.34
C VAL A 155 -4.55 -22.44 3.50
N ALA A 156 -4.56 -21.11 3.69
CA ALA A 156 -5.32 -20.46 4.76
C ALA A 156 -6.82 -20.72 4.63
N LYS A 157 -7.39 -20.67 3.42
CA LYS A 157 -8.80 -21.03 3.17
C LYS A 157 -9.10 -22.48 3.54
N SER A 158 -8.21 -23.40 3.18
CA SER A 158 -8.35 -24.83 3.51
C SER A 158 -8.28 -25.09 5.02
N LEU A 159 -7.36 -24.42 5.72
CA LEU A 159 -7.23 -24.54 7.18
C LEU A 159 -8.44 -23.97 7.92
N LEU A 160 -8.91 -22.77 7.55
CA LEU A 160 -10.13 -22.17 8.10
C LEU A 160 -11.35 -23.07 7.90
N GLN A 161 -11.50 -23.68 6.72
CA GLN A 161 -12.60 -24.59 6.44
C GLN A 161 -12.52 -25.88 7.28
N ARG A 162 -11.31 -26.38 7.53
CA ARG A 162 -11.09 -27.54 8.43
C ARG A 162 -11.41 -27.21 9.88
N ASP A 163 -11.10 -26.01 10.35
CA ASP A 163 -11.38 -25.60 11.73
C ASP A 163 -12.87 -25.37 11.98
N ILE A 164 -13.62 -24.89 10.97
CA ILE A 164 -15.09 -24.81 11.01
C ILE A 164 -15.73 -26.20 11.08
N LEU A 165 -15.22 -27.15 10.27
CA LEU A 165 -15.74 -28.53 10.25
C LEU A 165 -15.41 -29.35 11.51
N LYS A 166 -14.45 -28.93 12.32
CA LYS A 166 -14.14 -29.56 13.63
C LYS A 166 -15.03 -29.05 14.77
N GLN A 167 -15.89 -28.06 14.53
CA GLN A 167 -16.80 -27.47 15.52
C GLN A 167 -18.27 -27.93 15.33
N ILE A 168 -18.50 -28.90 14.44
CA ILE A 168 -19.79 -29.56 14.18
C ILE A 168 -19.61 -31.05 14.51
#